data_AF-A0A6L6T7R2-F1
#
_entry.id   AF-A0A6L6T7R2-F1
#
_cell.length_a   1.000
_cell.length_b   1.000
_cell.length_c   1.000
_cell.angle_alpha   90.00
_cell.angle_beta   90.00
_cell.angle_gamma   90.00
#
_symmetry.space_group_name_H-M   'P 1'
#
loop_
_entity.id
_entity.type
_entity.pdbx_description
1 polymer ?
#
loop_
_entity_poly.entity_id
_entity_poly.type
_entity_poly.pdbx_seq_one_letter_code
_entity_poly.pdbx_strand_id
1 'polypeptide(L)'
;MKKLSFVLVVGSLLSGCATQKPPLSDGQYTAFATQLIGIMKCVNSGYMTPDVGARGQQYSMANLNTWQYDKNYFMSRAQQIGDSVNPSQGDCNMLSMNIVQTKNQIDAQNQQAAQEAQAWQNLRNQQEQNKTTYCNQIGTQTICNRY
;
A
#
# COMPACT_ATOMS: atom_id res chain seq x y z
N MET A 1 2.11 26.54 -48.98
CA MET A 1 0.77 26.82 -48.43
C MET A 1 0.78 26.48 -46.95
N LYS A 2 0.38 27.46 -46.11
CA LYS A 2 -0.14 27.42 -44.72
C LYS A 2 0.53 26.45 -43.73
N LYS A 3 1.43 26.93 -42.86
CA LYS A 3 1.19 27.58 -41.53
C LYS A 3 0.42 26.69 -40.54
N LEU A 4 1.09 26.29 -39.45
CA LEU A 4 0.65 26.59 -38.08
C LEU A 4 1.73 26.24 -37.06
N SER A 5 2.37 27.27 -36.55
CA SER A 5 3.08 27.29 -35.27
C SER A 5 2.06 27.33 -34.12
N PHE A 6 2.33 26.61 -33.04
CA PHE A 6 1.81 26.82 -31.67
C PHE A 6 2.91 26.29 -30.74
N VAL A 7 3.85 27.11 -30.26
CA VAL A 7 3.78 27.99 -29.07
C VAL A 7 3.28 27.27 -27.81
N LEU A 8 4.27 26.85 -27.01
CA LEU A 8 4.41 26.91 -25.55
C LEU A 8 3.15 26.82 -24.67
N VAL A 9 3.13 25.79 -23.82
CA VAL A 9 2.69 25.94 -22.43
C VAL A 9 3.72 25.26 -21.53
N VAL A 10 4.67 26.06 -21.04
CA VAL A 10 5.35 25.79 -19.76
C VAL A 10 4.27 25.97 -18.70
N GLY A 11 3.60 24.86 -18.39
CA GLY A 11 2.60 24.77 -17.36
C GLY A 11 3.26 24.33 -16.07
N SER A 12 3.72 25.29 -15.28
CA SER A 12 4.03 25.12 -13.86
C SER A 12 2.73 24.81 -13.11
N LEU A 13 2.21 23.60 -13.30
CA LEU A 13 1.04 23.10 -12.59
C LEU A 13 1.54 22.24 -11.46
N LEU A 14 1.44 22.76 -10.24
CA LEU A 14 1.35 22.05 -8.97
C LEU A 14 1.44 20.52 -9.12
N SER A 15 2.65 19.99 -9.21
CA SER A 15 2.88 18.56 -9.19
C SER A 15 2.65 18.09 -7.76
N GLY A 16 1.38 17.95 -7.36
CA GLY A 16 1.05 16.94 -6.38
C GLY A 16 1.70 15.64 -6.87
N CYS A 17 2.49 14.99 -6.03
CA CYS A 17 3.24 13.78 -6.36
C CYS A 17 2.28 12.60 -6.65
N ALA A 18 1.42 12.72 -7.66
CA ALA A 18 0.73 11.61 -8.26
C ALA A 18 1.77 10.84 -9.07
N THR A 19 2.60 10.07 -8.36
CA THR A 19 3.49 9.10 -9.00
C THR A 19 2.61 8.19 -9.84
N GLN A 20 2.75 8.28 -11.17
CA GLN A 20 2.02 7.40 -12.08
C GLN A 20 2.42 5.96 -11.74
N LYS A 21 1.41 5.11 -11.52
CA LYS A 21 1.65 3.69 -11.26
C LYS A 21 2.32 3.08 -12.49
N PRO A 22 3.42 2.32 -12.32
CA PRO A 22 4.06 1.68 -13.44
C PRO A 22 3.11 0.68 -14.12
N PRO A 23 3.15 0.56 -15.46
CA PRO A 23 2.35 -0.44 -16.17
C PRO A 23 2.81 -1.84 -15.82
N LEU A 24 1.86 -2.76 -15.70
CA LEU A 24 2.13 -4.17 -15.47
C LEU A 24 2.55 -4.86 -16.78
N SER A 25 3.67 -5.56 -16.77
CA SER A 25 4.11 -6.38 -17.92
C SER A 25 3.37 -7.72 -18.00
N ASP A 26 3.33 -8.34 -19.18
CA ASP A 26 2.68 -9.63 -19.42
C ASP A 26 3.18 -10.76 -18.50
N GLY A 27 4.48 -10.80 -18.23
CA GLY A 27 5.06 -11.75 -17.29
C GLY A 27 4.54 -11.55 -15.87
N GLN A 28 4.36 -10.28 -15.45
CA GLN A 28 3.81 -9.97 -14.13
C GLN A 28 2.31 -10.27 -14.04
N TYR A 29 1.51 -10.05 -15.10
CA TYR A 29 0.12 -10.51 -15.15
C TYR A 29 0.03 -12.00 -14.85
N THR A 30 0.86 -12.79 -15.53
CA THR A 30 0.91 -14.25 -15.35
C THR A 30 1.34 -14.61 -13.93
N ALA A 31 2.37 -13.96 -13.39
CA ALA A 31 2.84 -14.23 -12.04
C ALA A 31 1.78 -13.94 -10.96
N PHE A 32 1.11 -12.78 -11.04
CA PHE A 32 0.03 -12.43 -10.11
C PHE A 32 -1.15 -13.40 -10.22
N ALA A 33 -1.55 -13.76 -11.44
CA ALA A 33 -2.62 -14.72 -11.67
C ALA A 33 -2.27 -16.11 -11.12
N THR A 34 -1.06 -16.62 -11.39
CA THR A 34 -0.55 -17.89 -10.87
C THR A 34 -0.56 -17.91 -9.36
N GLN A 35 -0.12 -16.82 -8.71
CA GLN A 35 -0.13 -16.72 -7.26
C GLN A 35 -1.55 -16.83 -6.69
N LEU A 36 -2.52 -16.07 -7.23
CA LEU A 36 -3.89 -16.09 -6.73
C LEU A 36 -4.57 -17.46 -6.92
N ILE A 37 -4.38 -18.07 -8.09
CA ILE A 37 -4.94 -19.40 -8.39
C ILE A 37 -4.28 -20.45 -7.50
N GLY A 38 -2.95 -20.35 -7.31
CA GLY A 38 -2.20 -21.22 -6.40
C GLY A 38 -2.73 -21.16 -4.98
N ILE A 39 -2.95 -19.95 -4.45
CA ILE A 39 -3.58 -19.76 -3.13
C ILE A 39 -4.95 -20.43 -3.06
N MET A 40 -5.82 -20.19 -4.04
CA MET A 40 -7.16 -20.79 -4.07
C MET A 40 -7.10 -22.32 -4.11
N LYS A 41 -6.24 -22.90 -4.95
CA LYS A 41 -6.09 -24.34 -5.06
C LYS A 41 -5.53 -24.96 -3.78
N CYS A 42 -4.57 -24.32 -3.13
CA CYS A 42 -4.04 -24.75 -1.84
C CYS A 42 -5.08 -24.74 -0.72
N VAL A 43 -5.99 -23.77 -0.71
CA VAL A 43 -7.12 -23.74 0.23
C VAL A 43 -8.11 -24.85 -0.09
N ASN A 44 -8.49 -25.00 -1.36
CA ASN A 44 -9.46 -26.02 -1.79
C ASN A 44 -8.96 -27.46 -1.58
N SER A 45 -7.64 -27.68 -1.65
CA SER A 45 -7.03 -28.98 -1.37
C SER A 45 -6.85 -29.27 0.13
N GLY A 46 -7.13 -28.30 1.00
CA GLY A 46 -6.95 -28.42 2.44
C GLY A 46 -5.50 -28.32 2.93
N TYR A 47 -4.55 -27.98 2.03
CA TYR A 47 -3.13 -27.81 2.39
C TYR A 47 -2.82 -26.42 2.96
N MET A 48 -3.75 -25.49 2.85
CA MET A 48 -3.69 -24.15 3.42
C MET A 48 -5.00 -23.82 4.11
N THR A 49 -4.94 -23.19 5.28
CA THR A 49 -6.16 -22.77 5.97
C THR A 49 -6.82 -21.60 5.23
N PRO A 50 -8.17 -21.47 5.28
CA PRO A 50 -8.88 -20.36 4.66
C PRO A 50 -8.38 -18.98 5.09
N ASP A 51 -8.03 -18.82 6.37
CA ASP A 51 -7.53 -17.54 6.91
C ASP A 51 -6.17 -17.16 6.31
N VAL A 52 -5.25 -18.11 6.18
CA VAL A 52 -3.95 -17.88 5.54
C VAL A 52 -4.15 -17.57 4.05
N GLY A 53 -5.05 -18.29 3.38
CA GLY A 53 -5.37 -18.04 1.98
C GLY A 53 -5.97 -16.64 1.75
N ALA A 54 -6.95 -16.23 2.57
CA ALA A 54 -7.55 -14.91 2.49
C ALA A 54 -6.52 -13.80 2.69
N ARG A 55 -5.62 -13.96 3.68
CA ARG A 55 -4.51 -13.03 3.92
C ARG A 55 -3.55 -12.96 2.72
N GLY A 56 -3.22 -14.11 2.13
CA GLY A 56 -2.40 -14.19 0.92
C GLY A 56 -3.03 -13.42 -0.24
N GLN A 57 -4.33 -13.61 -0.49
CA GLN A 57 -5.05 -12.87 -1.52
C GLN A 57 -5.04 -11.37 -1.26
N GLN A 58 -5.25 -10.94 -0.01
CA GLN A 58 -5.18 -9.53 0.36
C GLN A 58 -3.81 -8.92 0.04
N TYR A 59 -2.71 -9.62 0.35
CA TYR A 59 -1.37 -9.15 0.04
C TYR A 59 -1.10 -9.10 -1.46
N SER A 60 -1.51 -10.12 -2.21
CA SER A 60 -1.38 -10.13 -3.66
C SER A 60 -2.17 -8.98 -4.31
N MET A 61 -3.38 -8.69 -3.82
CA MET A 61 -4.20 -7.58 -4.30
C MET A 61 -3.67 -6.22 -3.90
N ALA A 62 -3.18 -6.07 -2.66
CA ALA A 62 -2.52 -4.85 -2.22
C ALA A 62 -1.29 -4.53 -3.09
N ASN A 63 -0.48 -5.55 -3.40
CA ASN A 63 0.66 -5.41 -4.29
C ASN A 63 0.22 -5.10 -5.73
N LEU A 64 -0.76 -5.83 -6.29
CA LEU A 64 -1.29 -5.55 -7.63
C LEU A 64 -1.82 -4.11 -7.75
N ASN A 65 -2.43 -3.57 -6.70
CA ASN A 65 -2.94 -2.20 -6.66
C ASN A 65 -1.84 -1.13 -6.71
N THR A 66 -0.57 -1.49 -6.55
CA THR A 66 0.56 -0.57 -6.78
C THR A 66 0.87 -0.37 -8.27
N TRP A 67 0.32 -1.23 -9.13
CA TRP A 67 0.52 -1.21 -10.59
C TRP A 67 -0.68 -0.62 -11.32
N GLN A 68 -0.43 -0.13 -12.53
CA GLN A 68 -1.47 0.12 -13.51
C GLN A 68 -1.72 -1.18 -14.30
N TYR A 69 -2.94 -1.71 -14.23
CA TYR A 69 -3.30 -2.95 -14.92
C TYR A 69 -4.73 -2.90 -15.49
N ASP A 70 -4.98 -3.68 -16.55
CA ASP A 70 -6.29 -3.94 -17.12
C ASP A 70 -6.90 -5.15 -16.41
N LYS A 71 -8.02 -4.92 -15.74
CA LYS A 71 -8.74 -5.96 -14.99
C LYS A 71 -9.30 -7.05 -15.90
N ASN A 72 -9.85 -6.72 -17.07
CA ASN A 72 -10.41 -7.71 -17.99
C ASN A 72 -9.31 -8.60 -18.55
N TYR A 73 -8.18 -8.01 -18.90
CA TYR A 73 -7.01 -8.76 -19.35
C TYR A 73 -6.47 -9.66 -18.24
N PHE A 74 -6.37 -9.15 -17.01
CA PHE A 74 -5.97 -9.96 -15.84
C PHE A 74 -6.90 -11.16 -15.62
N MET A 75 -8.22 -10.94 -15.65
CA MET A 75 -9.21 -12.01 -15.49
C MET A 75 -9.13 -13.05 -16.61
N SER A 76 -8.99 -12.60 -17.87
CA SER A 76 -8.80 -13.50 -19.02
C SER A 76 -7.53 -14.33 -18.87
N ARG A 77 -6.42 -13.72 -18.42
CA ARG A 77 -5.16 -14.44 -18.20
C ARG A 77 -5.29 -15.47 -17.09
N ALA A 78 -5.95 -15.12 -15.98
CA ALA A 78 -6.20 -16.04 -14.88
C ALA A 78 -7.03 -17.26 -15.31
N GLN A 79 -8.05 -17.05 -16.14
CA GLN A 79 -8.84 -18.14 -16.72
C GLN A 79 -8.00 -19.06 -17.62
N GLN A 80 -7.15 -18.48 -18.48
CA GLN A 80 -6.30 -19.23 -19.41
C GLN A 80 -5.30 -20.16 -18.70
N ILE A 81 -4.78 -19.76 -17.54
CA ILE A 81 -3.77 -20.53 -16.81
C ILE A 81 -4.37 -21.34 -15.64
N GLY A 82 -5.67 -21.22 -15.38
CA GLY A 82 -6.33 -21.84 -14.22
C GLY A 82 -6.05 -23.33 -14.08
N ASP A 83 -6.11 -24.06 -15.21
CA ASP A 83 -5.94 -25.51 -15.23
C ASP A 83 -4.49 -25.95 -15.16
N SER A 84 -3.55 -25.11 -15.61
CA SER A 84 -2.11 -25.44 -15.60
C SER A 84 -1.45 -25.23 -14.25
N VAL A 85 -1.99 -24.34 -13.42
CA VAL A 85 -1.50 -24.09 -12.05
C VAL A 85 -1.96 -25.23 -11.14
N ASN A 86 -1.09 -26.17 -10.78
CA ASN A 86 -1.43 -27.27 -9.86
C ASN A 86 -0.36 -27.38 -8.76
N PRO A 87 -0.47 -26.59 -7.67
CA PRO A 87 0.53 -26.61 -6.60
C PRO A 87 0.52 -27.94 -5.86
N SER A 88 1.71 -28.46 -5.57
CA SER A 88 1.88 -29.61 -4.67
C SER A 88 1.64 -29.22 -3.22
N GLN A 89 1.53 -30.20 -2.31
CA GLN A 89 1.47 -29.91 -0.88
C GLN A 89 2.72 -29.15 -0.39
N GLY A 90 3.89 -29.46 -0.93
CA GLY A 90 5.13 -28.75 -0.61
C GLY A 90 5.05 -27.27 -1.02
N ASP A 91 4.51 -26.98 -2.20
CA ASP A 91 4.31 -25.62 -2.69
C ASP A 91 3.31 -24.85 -1.80
N CYS A 92 2.21 -25.50 -1.41
CA CYS A 92 1.21 -24.90 -0.52
C CYS A 92 1.74 -24.61 0.87
N ASN A 93 2.57 -25.49 1.42
CA ASN A 93 3.23 -25.27 2.72
C ASN A 93 4.19 -24.08 2.63
N MET A 94 5.00 -24.02 1.58
CA MET A 94 5.92 -22.91 1.35
C MET A 94 5.18 -21.58 1.18
N LEU A 95 4.09 -21.59 0.41
CA LEU A 95 3.24 -20.42 0.20
C LEU A 95 2.61 -19.95 1.53
N SER A 96 2.13 -20.88 2.35
CA SER A 96 1.58 -20.58 3.68
C SER A 96 2.63 -19.95 4.59
N MET A 97 3.84 -20.50 4.62
CA MET A 97 4.96 -19.95 5.38
C MET A 97 5.29 -18.52 4.94
N ASN A 98 5.38 -18.27 3.63
CA ASN A 98 5.66 -16.94 3.09
C ASN A 98 4.58 -15.94 3.52
N ILE A 99 3.30 -16.30 3.45
CA ILE A 99 2.19 -15.42 3.85
C ILE A 99 2.27 -15.09 5.35
N VAL A 100 2.54 -16.08 6.20
CA VAL A 100 2.69 -15.87 7.65
C VAL A 100 3.91 -15.00 7.95
N GLN A 101 5.02 -15.20 7.24
CA GLN A 101 6.21 -14.36 7.38
C GLN A 101 5.92 -12.91 6.99
N THR A 102 5.25 -12.67 5.85
CA THR A 102 4.83 -11.32 5.44
C THR A 102 3.90 -10.69 6.48
N LYS A 103 2.98 -11.47 7.07
CA LYS A 103 2.16 -11.00 8.21
C LYS A 103 3.02 -10.51 9.37
N ASN A 104 3.98 -11.31 9.82
CA ASN A 104 4.81 -10.93 10.96
C ASN A 104 5.65 -9.69 10.67
N GLN A 105 6.14 -9.54 9.44
CA GLN A 105 6.88 -8.34 9.00
C GLN A 105 6.00 -7.09 9.03
N ILE A 106 4.79 -7.15 8.47
CA ILE A 106 3.84 -6.03 8.47
C ILE A 106 3.44 -5.66 9.91
N ASP A 107 3.14 -6.66 10.74
CA ASP A 107 2.75 -6.42 12.13
C ASP A 107 3.90 -5.77 12.92
N ALA A 108 5.15 -6.19 12.69
CA ALA A 108 6.33 -5.57 13.30
C ALA A 108 6.54 -4.11 12.83
N GLN A 109 6.39 -3.83 11.53
CA GLN A 109 6.49 -2.47 10.99
C GLN A 109 5.40 -1.56 11.58
N ASN A 110 4.17 -2.06 11.69
CA ASN A 110 3.06 -1.30 12.27
C ASN A 110 3.29 -0.99 13.75
N GLN A 111 3.89 -1.92 14.52
CA GLN A 111 4.24 -1.67 15.91
C GLN A 111 5.33 -0.59 16.05
N GLN A 112 6.36 -0.63 15.20
CA GLN A 112 7.41 0.39 15.17
C GLN A 112 6.83 1.77 14.81
N ALA A 113 6.01 1.85 13.76
CA ALA A 113 5.36 3.10 13.37
C ALA A 113 4.43 3.65 14.47
N ALA A 114 3.71 2.78 15.20
CA ALA A 114 2.89 3.21 16.32
C ALA A 114 3.72 3.76 17.48
N GLN A 115 4.86 3.13 17.80
CA GLN A 115 5.79 3.63 18.83
C GLN A 115 6.41 4.97 18.43
N GLU A 116 6.83 5.12 17.17
CA GLU A 116 7.34 6.39 16.65
C GLU A 116 6.28 7.50 16.68
N ALA A 117 5.05 7.19 16.27
CA ALA A 117 3.94 8.14 16.34
C ALA A 117 3.65 8.59 17.77
N GLN A 118 3.70 7.66 18.74
CA GLN A 118 3.57 7.99 20.16
C GLN A 118 4.73 8.86 20.65
N ALA A 119 5.98 8.56 20.25
CA ALA A 119 7.14 9.37 20.60
C ALA A 119 7.04 10.81 20.04
N TRP A 120 6.63 10.95 18.78
CA TRP A 120 6.37 12.26 18.17
C TRP A 120 5.25 13.02 18.86
N GLN A 121 4.16 12.34 19.22
CA GLN A 121 3.06 12.95 19.97
C GLN A 121 3.54 13.44 21.34
N ASN A 122 4.37 12.66 22.04
CA ASN A 122 4.95 13.04 23.32
C ASN A 122 5.90 14.24 23.20
N LEU A 123 6.76 14.26 22.17
CA LEU A 123 7.63 15.42 21.88
C LEU A 123 6.82 16.68 21.58
N ARG A 124 5.77 16.56 20.77
CA ARG A 124 4.86 17.68 20.47
C ARG A 124 4.18 18.19 21.74
N ASN A 125 3.68 17.28 22.59
CA ASN A 125 3.05 17.65 23.85
C ASN A 125 4.02 18.34 24.81
N GLN A 126 5.27 17.86 24.91
CA GLN A 126 6.31 18.54 25.70
C GLN A 126 6.65 19.92 25.15
N GLN A 127 6.72 20.08 23.83
CA GLN A 127 6.91 21.40 23.22
C GLN A 127 5.75 22.35 23.54
N GLU A 128 4.49 21.89 23.49
CA GLU A 128 3.32 22.71 23.87
C GLU A 128 3.26 23.04 25.37
N GLN A 129 3.75 22.15 26.23
CA GLN A 129 3.83 22.36 27.68
C GLN A 129 4.95 23.33 28.08
N ASN A 130 6.06 23.34 27.35
CA ASN A 130 7.19 24.24 27.61
C ASN A 130 7.00 25.66 27.05
N LYS A 131 5.87 25.96 26.40
CA LYS A 131 5.56 27.31 25.94
C LYS A 131 5.20 28.21 27.11
N THR A 132 5.95 29.29 27.26
CA THR A 132 5.67 30.27 28.33
C THR A 132 4.49 31.12 27.90
N THR A 133 3.41 31.11 28.70
CA THR A 133 2.27 31.99 28.46
C THR A 133 2.45 33.26 29.26
N TYR A 134 2.59 34.40 28.57
CA TYR A 134 2.67 35.71 29.19
C TYR A 134 1.37 36.48 28.95
N CYS A 135 0.68 36.81 30.04
CA CYS A 135 -0.57 37.58 29.99
C CYS A 135 -0.31 39.01 30.47
N ASN A 136 -0.62 39.98 29.60
CA ASN A 136 -0.61 41.40 29.93
C ASN A 136 -2.04 41.94 29.99
N GLN A 137 -2.31 42.76 30.99
CA GLN A 137 -3.58 43.48 31.10
C GLN A 137 -3.40 44.90 30.56
N ILE A 138 -4.15 45.27 29.52
CA ILE A 138 -4.15 46.60 28.92
C ILE A 138 -5.56 47.18 29.08
N GLY A 139 -5.70 48.15 30.00
CA GLY A 139 -7.01 48.67 30.39
C GLY A 139 -7.85 47.60 31.09
N THR A 140 -9.03 47.28 30.54
CA THR A 140 -9.92 46.22 31.05
C THR A 140 -9.76 44.87 30.33
N GLN A 141 -8.88 44.77 29.33
CA GLN A 141 -8.69 43.54 28.54
C GLN A 141 -7.38 42.84 28.93
N THR A 142 -7.44 41.51 29.05
CA THR A 142 -6.26 40.66 29.26
C THR A 142 -5.89 39.98 27.95
N ILE A 143 -4.67 40.21 27.48
CA ILE A 143 -4.12 39.59 26.28
C ILE A 143 -3.01 38.62 26.70
N CYS A 144 -3.18 37.34 26.36
CA CYS A 144 -2.19 36.30 26.62
C CYS A 144 -1.49 35.89 25.32
N ASN A 145 -0.16 35.99 25.31
CA ASN A 145 0.68 35.49 24.23
C ASN A 145 1.43 34.23 24.70
N ARG A 146 1.47 33.22 23.84
CA ARG A 146 2.12 31.93 24.12
C ARG A 146 3.29 31.77 23.15
N TYR A 147 4.51 31.72 23.69
CA TYR A 147 5.77 31.58 22.94
C TYR A 147 6.31 30.17 23.07
#